data_AF-A0A7V9B2E3-F1
#
_entry.id   AF-A0A7V9B2E3-F1
#
_cell.length_a   1.000
_cell.length_b   1.000
_cell.length_c   1.000
_cell.angle_alpha   90.00
_cell.angle_beta   90.00
_cell.angle_gamma   90.00
#
_symmetry.space_group_name_H-M   'P 1'
#
loop_
_entity.id
_entity.type
_entity.pdbx_description
1 polymer ?
#
loop_
_entity_poly.entity_id
_entity_poly.type
_entity_poly.pdbx_seq_one_letter_code
_entity_poly.pdbx_strand_id
1 'polypeptide(L)'
;MFKLDNDFLVSLGLGGLPVEEKNKLLQHTYETLEMRVGMRLAEKMTDSQLDEFESFIDRNDEAGALRWLETNFPNYKDVVAEELEKLKQEVSQAAPHILSAAANAQNNPQQSPAPQDMPPAAQAPSAPYQNPTFQTPYQPQQPAFSQPPPQPSYQQPFPQDQPQQPPAQPQQFTPPPGFTPGQ
;
A
#
# COMPACT_ATOMS: atom_id res chain seq x y z
N MET A 1 8.38 -26.64 -11.71
CA MET A 1 8.72 -25.39 -10.99
C MET A 1 7.52 -24.49 -11.14
N PHE A 2 6.83 -24.17 -10.04
CA PHE A 2 5.64 -23.33 -10.09
C PHE A 2 6.06 -21.91 -10.48
N LYS A 3 5.29 -21.30 -11.38
CA LYS A 3 5.56 -19.94 -11.85
C LYS A 3 4.37 -19.08 -11.49
N LEU A 4 4.67 -17.91 -10.93
CA LEU A 4 3.68 -16.93 -10.58
C LEU A 4 3.51 -15.99 -11.78
N ASP A 5 2.74 -16.44 -12.77
CA ASP A 5 2.55 -15.75 -14.05
C ASP A 5 1.06 -15.61 -14.41
N ASN A 6 0.77 -15.12 -15.62
CA ASN A 6 -0.62 -14.93 -16.04
C ASN A 6 -1.43 -16.24 -16.01
N ASP A 7 -0.82 -17.40 -16.27
CA ASP A 7 -1.49 -18.70 -16.20
C ASP A 7 -1.95 -19.01 -14.76
N PHE A 8 -1.13 -18.67 -13.77
CA PHE A 8 -1.51 -18.72 -12.36
C PHE A 8 -2.75 -17.87 -12.10
N LEU A 9 -2.76 -16.60 -12.53
CA LEU A 9 -3.93 -15.74 -12.35
C LEU A 9 -5.18 -16.27 -13.06
N VAL A 10 -5.02 -16.82 -14.27
CA VAL A 10 -6.13 -17.43 -15.02
C VAL A 10 -6.71 -18.62 -14.24
N SER A 11 -5.85 -19.46 -13.65
CA SER A 11 -6.27 -20.61 -12.83
C SER A 11 -7.10 -20.21 -11.61
N LEU A 12 -6.87 -19.00 -11.09
CA LEU A 12 -7.60 -18.41 -9.96
C LEU A 12 -8.86 -17.65 -10.36
N GLY A 13 -9.23 -17.66 -11.65
CA GLY A 13 -10.37 -16.89 -12.17
C GLY A 13 -10.07 -15.40 -12.38
N LEU A 14 -8.82 -14.97 -12.20
CA LEU A 14 -8.35 -13.58 -12.38
C LEU A 14 -7.89 -13.29 -13.81
N GLY A 15 -8.15 -14.21 -14.74
CA GLY A 15 -7.81 -14.06 -16.15
C GLY A 15 -8.50 -12.89 -16.86
N GLY A 16 -9.62 -12.41 -16.33
CA GLY A 16 -10.38 -11.27 -16.87
C GLY A 16 -9.84 -9.89 -16.50
N LEU A 17 -8.81 -9.81 -15.64
CA LEU A 17 -8.23 -8.52 -15.24
C LEU A 17 -7.49 -7.82 -16.41
N PRO A 18 -7.48 -6.48 -16.45
CA PRO A 18 -6.59 -5.72 -17.33
C PRO A 18 -5.12 -6.10 -17.12
N VAL A 19 -4.30 -6.02 -18.17
CA VAL A 19 -2.88 -6.42 -18.12
C VAL A 19 -2.11 -5.65 -17.04
N GLU A 20 -2.38 -4.37 -16.87
CA GLU A 20 -1.75 -3.55 -15.83
C GLU A 20 -2.09 -4.05 -14.42
N GLU A 21 -3.36 -4.37 -14.17
CA GLU A 21 -3.80 -4.89 -12.86
C GLU A 21 -3.27 -6.29 -12.60
N LYS A 22 -3.17 -7.13 -13.63
CA LYS A 22 -2.49 -8.43 -13.54
C LYS A 22 -1.03 -8.27 -13.15
N ASN A 23 -0.30 -7.35 -13.79
CA ASN A 23 1.11 -7.13 -13.49
C ASN A 23 1.29 -6.62 -12.06
N LYS A 24 0.48 -5.66 -11.60
CA LYS A 24 0.51 -5.18 -10.21
C LYS A 24 0.19 -6.30 -9.22
N LEU A 25 -0.80 -7.13 -9.52
CA LEU A 25 -1.17 -8.25 -8.66
C LEU A 25 -0.07 -9.30 -8.61
N LEU A 26 0.56 -9.63 -9.75
CA LEU A 26 1.70 -10.54 -9.79
C LEU A 26 2.85 -10.00 -8.96
N GLN A 27 3.24 -8.74 -9.15
CA GLN A 27 4.29 -8.08 -8.37
C GLN A 27 3.99 -8.13 -6.87
N HIS A 28 2.79 -7.70 -6.46
CA HIS A 28 2.40 -7.75 -5.06
C HIS A 28 2.42 -9.17 -4.48
N THR A 29 2.02 -10.16 -5.29
CA THR A 29 2.03 -11.57 -4.87
C THR A 29 3.46 -12.10 -4.75
N TYR A 30 4.40 -11.68 -5.62
CA TYR A 30 5.83 -11.98 -5.49
C TYR A 30 6.40 -11.40 -4.20
N GLU A 31 6.22 -10.09 -3.97
CA GLU A 31 6.72 -9.40 -2.77
C GLU A 31 6.18 -10.03 -1.49
N THR A 32 4.89 -10.39 -1.48
CA THR A 32 4.25 -11.06 -0.34
C THR A 32 4.83 -12.45 -0.12
N LEU A 33 5.08 -13.22 -1.18
CA LEU A 33 5.69 -14.54 -1.09
C LEU A 33 7.10 -14.44 -0.52
N GLU A 34 7.93 -13.54 -1.04
CA GLU A 34 9.31 -13.33 -0.59
C GLU A 34 9.38 -12.98 0.90
N MET A 35 8.53 -12.05 1.34
CA MET A 35 8.43 -11.68 2.76
C MET A 35 8.04 -12.88 3.64
N ARG A 36 6.98 -13.62 3.27
CA ARG A 36 6.49 -14.75 4.07
C ARG A 36 7.47 -15.90 4.12
N VAL A 37 8.09 -16.22 2.99
CA VAL A 37 9.13 -17.24 2.90
C VAL A 37 10.33 -16.83 3.76
N GLY A 38 10.78 -15.57 3.65
CA GLY A 38 11.87 -15.03 4.47
C GLY A 38 11.57 -15.16 5.96
N MET A 39 10.39 -14.72 6.41
CA MET A 39 9.95 -14.86 7.81
C MET A 39 9.88 -16.31 8.25
N ARG A 40 9.28 -17.21 7.45
CA ARG A 40 9.15 -18.63 7.78
C ARG A 40 10.47 -19.36 7.89
N LEU A 41 11.41 -19.02 7.01
CA LEU A 41 12.76 -19.57 7.07
C LEU A 41 13.46 -19.03 8.32
N ALA A 42 13.37 -17.72 8.58
CA ALA A 42 13.96 -17.08 9.74
C ALA A 42 13.48 -17.67 11.07
N GLU A 43 12.19 -18.02 11.22
CA GLU A 43 11.64 -18.72 12.40
C GLU A 43 12.34 -20.05 12.72
N LYS A 44 13.00 -20.66 11.73
CA LYS A 44 13.70 -21.95 11.86
C LYS A 44 15.22 -21.78 11.93
N MET A 45 15.73 -20.56 11.81
CA MET A 45 17.16 -20.25 11.88
C MET A 45 17.54 -19.81 13.29
N THR A 46 18.77 -20.10 13.67
CA THR A 46 19.40 -19.45 14.83
C THR A 46 19.87 -18.04 14.49
N ASP A 47 20.08 -17.18 15.49
CA ASP A 47 20.57 -15.81 15.26
C ASP A 47 21.87 -15.76 14.46
N SER A 48 22.81 -16.69 14.69
CA SER A 48 24.06 -16.76 13.91
C SER A 48 23.81 -17.15 12.46
N GLN A 49 22.87 -18.05 12.19
CA GLN A 49 22.51 -18.44 10.84
C GLN A 49 21.79 -17.30 10.09
N LEU A 50 21.00 -16.49 10.80
CA LEU A 50 20.40 -15.28 10.25
C LEU A 50 21.47 -14.28 9.83
N ASP A 51 22.44 -13.98 10.69
CA ASP A 51 23.55 -13.06 10.38
C ASP A 51 24.36 -13.55 9.16
N GLU A 52 24.66 -14.85 9.11
CA GLU A 52 25.32 -15.46 7.95
C GLU A 52 24.49 -15.31 6.67
N PHE A 53 23.18 -15.57 6.75
CA PHE A 53 22.26 -15.46 5.61
C PHE A 53 22.09 -14.02 5.12
N GLU A 54 21.86 -13.07 6.04
CA GLU A 54 21.74 -11.63 5.78
C GLU A 54 22.96 -11.10 5.05
N SER A 55 24.16 -11.57 5.41
CA SER A 55 25.40 -11.17 4.76
C SER A 55 25.43 -11.47 3.24
N PHE A 56 24.71 -12.48 2.76
CA PHE A 56 24.57 -12.74 1.32
C PHE A 56 23.60 -11.77 0.67
N ILE A 57 22.51 -11.42 1.35
CA ILE A 57 21.53 -10.44 0.89
C ILE A 57 22.15 -9.05 0.76
N ASP A 58 22.91 -8.61 1.77
CA ASP A 58 23.64 -7.33 1.76
C ASP A 58 24.63 -7.20 0.61
N ARG A 59 25.23 -8.32 0.20
CA ARG A 59 26.18 -8.39 -0.92
C ARG A 59 25.48 -8.59 -2.27
N ASN A 60 24.15 -8.67 -2.29
CA ASN A 60 23.35 -9.02 -3.46
C ASN A 60 23.82 -10.35 -4.10
N ASP A 61 24.30 -11.29 -3.28
CA ASP A 61 24.80 -12.60 -3.71
C ASP A 61 23.69 -13.65 -3.61
N GLU A 62 22.71 -13.55 -4.52
CA GLU A 62 21.56 -14.45 -4.59
C GLU A 62 21.97 -15.92 -4.78
N ALA A 63 23.03 -16.16 -5.56
CA ALA A 63 23.56 -17.50 -5.79
C ALA A 63 24.20 -18.08 -4.53
N GLY A 64 24.95 -17.27 -3.78
CA GLY A 64 25.49 -17.63 -2.47
C GLY A 64 24.40 -17.93 -1.45
N ALA A 65 23.37 -17.07 -1.36
CA ALA A 65 22.23 -17.25 -0.48
C ALA A 65 21.49 -18.57 -0.76
N LEU A 66 21.23 -18.89 -2.04
CA LEU A 66 20.61 -20.15 -2.45
C LEU A 66 21.46 -21.36 -2.08
N ARG A 67 22.78 -21.30 -2.33
CA ARG A 67 23.67 -22.42 -1.99
C ARG A 67 23.80 -22.64 -0.48
N TRP A 68 23.76 -21.55 0.28
CA TRP A 68 23.72 -21.60 1.73
C TRP A 68 22.41 -22.24 2.23
N LEU A 69 21.26 -21.90 1.64
CA LEU A 69 19.98 -22.54 1.94
C LEU A 69 19.99 -24.03 1.58
N GLU A 70 20.52 -24.41 0.42
CA GLU A 70 20.63 -25.82 0.03
C GLU A 70 21.48 -26.65 0.99
N THR A 71 22.47 -26.02 1.63
CA THR A 71 23.37 -26.69 2.57
C THR A 71 22.81 -26.74 4.00
N ASN A 72 22.29 -25.62 4.50
CA ASN A 72 21.87 -25.47 5.90
C ASN A 72 20.38 -25.75 6.12
N PHE A 73 19.55 -25.51 5.09
CA PHE A 73 18.10 -25.64 5.11
C PHE A 73 17.62 -26.47 3.91
N PRO A 74 17.98 -27.75 3.77
CA PRO A 74 17.65 -28.55 2.59
C PRO A 74 16.14 -28.61 2.27
N ASN A 75 15.29 -28.43 3.29
CA ASN A 75 13.82 -28.40 3.17
C ASN A 75 13.25 -26.99 2.86
N TYR A 76 14.09 -25.99 2.54
CA TYR A 76 13.60 -24.63 2.25
C TYR A 76 12.62 -24.61 1.06
N LYS A 77 12.78 -25.53 0.10
CA LYS A 77 11.89 -25.71 -1.06
C LYS A 77 10.48 -26.13 -0.63
N ASP A 78 10.37 -26.96 0.41
CA ASP A 78 9.08 -27.33 1.00
C ASP A 78 8.42 -26.10 1.65
N VAL A 79 9.17 -25.30 2.40
CA VAL A 79 8.66 -24.05 3.01
C VAL A 79 8.14 -23.08 1.93
N VAL A 80 8.89 -22.91 0.84
CA VAL A 80 8.46 -22.11 -0.31
C VAL A 80 7.16 -22.66 -0.90
N ALA A 81 7.07 -23.97 -1.10
CA ALA A 81 5.88 -24.61 -1.65
C ALA A 81 4.66 -24.47 -0.72
N GLU A 82 4.84 -24.64 0.59
CA GLU A 82 3.79 -24.47 1.59
C GLU A 82 3.27 -23.03 1.64
N GLU A 83 4.15 -22.03 1.68
CA GLU A 83 3.73 -20.62 1.72
C GLU A 83 3.10 -20.18 0.41
N LEU A 84 3.62 -20.66 -0.72
CA LEU A 84 3.00 -20.46 -2.04
C LEU A 84 1.60 -21.06 -2.11
N GLU A 85 1.39 -22.26 -1.58
CA GLU A 85 0.06 -22.90 -1.58
C GLU A 85 -0.93 -22.13 -0.70
N LYS A 86 -0.51 -21.66 0.48
CA LYS A 86 -1.32 -20.78 1.33
C LYS A 86 -1.67 -19.48 0.61
N LEU A 87 -0.68 -18.84 -0.02
CA LEU A 87 -0.88 -17.62 -0.76
C LEU A 87 -1.84 -17.82 -1.95
N LYS A 88 -1.73 -18.95 -2.67
CA LYS A 88 -2.69 -19.32 -3.71
C LYS A 88 -4.12 -19.38 -3.17
N GLN A 89 -4.33 -20.00 -2.02
CA GLN A 89 -5.65 -20.08 -1.39
C GLN A 89 -6.15 -18.68 -1.02
N GLU A 90 -5.32 -17.85 -0.40
CA GLU A 90 -5.67 -16.47 -0.01
C GLU A 90 -6.04 -15.61 -1.23
N VAL A 91 -5.23 -15.64 -2.29
CA VAL A 91 -5.51 -14.91 -3.55
C VAL A 91 -6.77 -15.46 -4.21
N SER A 92 -7.00 -16.78 -4.19
CA SER A 92 -8.23 -17.39 -4.72
C SER A 92 -9.47 -16.92 -3.96
N GLN A 93 -9.40 -16.75 -2.64
CA GLN A 93 -10.51 -16.24 -1.82
C GLN A 93 -10.73 -14.74 -2.06
N ALA A 94 -9.65 -13.98 -2.28
CA ALA A 94 -9.71 -12.56 -2.60
C ALA A 94 -10.14 -12.27 -4.05
N ALA A 95 -9.97 -13.24 -4.96
CA ALA A 95 -10.22 -13.09 -6.39
C ALA A 95 -11.55 -12.41 -6.78
N PRO A 96 -12.73 -12.83 -6.25
CA PRO A 96 -14.00 -12.17 -6.58
C PRO A 96 -14.03 -10.69 -6.14
N HIS A 97 -13.38 -10.36 -5.03
CA HIS A 97 -13.29 -8.99 -4.54
C HIS A 97 -12.35 -8.15 -5.41
N ILE A 98 -11.21 -8.72 -5.83
CA ILE A 98 -10.25 -8.07 -6.74
C ILE A 98 -10.90 -7.76 -8.09
N LEU A 99 -11.65 -8.71 -8.67
CA LEU A 99 -12.40 -8.49 -9.92
C LEU A 99 -13.42 -7.36 -9.78
N SER A 100 -14.14 -7.34 -8.66
CA SER A 100 -15.12 -6.29 -8.37
C SER A 100 -14.45 -4.93 -8.20
N ALA A 101 -13.33 -4.86 -7.48
CA ALA A 101 -12.56 -3.64 -7.28
C ALA A 101 -11.96 -3.13 -8.60
N ALA A 102 -11.38 -4.01 -9.42
CA ALA A 102 -10.82 -3.65 -10.72
C ALA A 102 -11.88 -3.11 -11.69
N ALA A 103 -13.09 -3.69 -11.69
CA ALA A 103 -14.22 -3.20 -12.48
C ALA A 103 -14.67 -1.77 -12.06
N ASN A 104 -14.56 -1.46 -10.76
CA ASN A 104 -14.87 -0.13 -10.24
C ASN A 104 -13.71 0.87 -10.46
N ALA A 105 -12.46 0.44 -10.33
CA ALA A 105 -11.27 1.27 -10.54
C ALA A 105 -11.17 1.76 -12.00
N GLN A 106 -11.59 0.94 -12.97
CA GLN A 106 -11.61 1.33 -14.38
C GLN A 106 -12.65 2.42 -14.70
N ASN A 107 -13.61 2.68 -13.81
CA ASN A 107 -14.64 3.70 -13.99
C ASN A 107 -14.34 5.04 -13.29
N ASN A 108 -13.26 5.16 -12.50
CA ASN A 108 -13.02 6.41 -11.74
C ASN A 108 -11.53 6.80 -11.62
N PRO A 109 -10.95 7.51 -12.62
CA PRO A 109 -9.54 7.94 -12.60
C PRO A 109 -9.18 9.10 -11.65
N GLN A 110 -10.07 9.59 -10.76
CA GLN A 110 -9.84 10.86 -10.08
C GLN A 110 -10.31 10.88 -8.62
N GLN A 111 -9.50 10.31 -7.74
CA GLN A 111 -9.51 10.65 -6.30
C GLN A 111 -8.08 10.85 -5.80
N SER A 112 -7.41 11.86 -6.37
CA SER A 112 -6.46 12.65 -5.59
C SER A 112 -7.25 13.34 -4.48
N PRO A 113 -6.90 13.22 -3.19
CA PRO A 113 -7.55 14.02 -2.16
C PRO A 113 -7.22 15.49 -2.43
N ALA A 114 -8.19 16.21 -3.00
CA ALA A 114 -8.14 17.66 -3.02
C ALA A 114 -8.10 18.16 -1.56
N PRO A 115 -7.21 19.09 -1.21
CA PRO A 115 -7.21 19.69 0.12
C PRO A 115 -8.57 20.34 0.35
N GLN A 116 -9.32 19.79 1.31
CA GLN A 116 -10.62 20.31 1.71
C GLN A 116 -10.42 21.69 2.34
N ASP A 117 -10.86 22.69 1.58
CA ASP A 117 -11.05 24.08 2.00
C ASP A 117 -11.98 24.14 3.23
N MET A 118 -11.69 25.09 4.11
CA MET A 118 -12.19 25.21 5.48
C MET A 118 -13.72 25.48 5.52
N PRO A 119 -14.44 25.05 6.58
CA PRO A 119 -15.83 25.45 6.76
C PRO A 119 -15.95 26.93 7.16
N PRO A 120 -16.95 27.67 6.65
CA PRO A 120 -17.20 29.06 7.04
C PRO A 120 -17.68 29.15 8.50
N ALA A 121 -17.14 30.13 9.21
CA ALA A 121 -17.42 30.42 10.61
C ALA A 121 -18.93 30.61 10.89
N ALA A 122 -19.40 29.97 11.97
CA ALA A 122 -20.77 29.99 12.43
C ALA A 122 -21.23 31.40 12.86
N GLN A 123 -22.33 31.87 12.27
CA GLN A 123 -23.15 32.95 12.82
C GLN A 123 -24.02 32.36 13.95
N ALA A 124 -23.85 32.86 15.17
CA ALA A 124 -24.64 32.47 16.33
C ALA A 124 -26.03 33.13 16.33
N PRO A 125 -27.13 32.39 16.59
CA PRO A 125 -28.38 32.97 17.05
C PRO A 125 -28.50 32.85 18.58
N SER A 126 -28.66 34.00 19.23
CA SER A 126 -29.08 34.12 20.63
C SER A 126 -30.56 33.78 20.81
N ALA A 127 -30.89 32.86 21.74
CA ALA A 127 -32.23 32.74 22.30
C ALA A 127 -32.16 32.44 23.82
N PRO A 128 -33.13 32.93 24.62
CA PRO A 128 -32.99 33.07 26.07
C PRO A 128 -33.59 31.88 26.86
N TYR A 129 -33.06 31.73 28.08
CA TYR A 129 -33.39 30.76 29.14
C TYR A 129 -34.86 30.29 29.26
N GLN A 130 -35.04 28.99 29.51
CA GLN A 130 -36.05 28.47 30.44
C GLN A 130 -35.71 27.03 30.89
N ASN A 131 -35.53 26.87 32.20
CA ASN A 131 -35.52 25.61 32.94
C ASN A 131 -36.95 25.39 33.48
N PRO A 132 -37.49 24.16 33.60
CA PRO A 132 -37.34 23.47 34.89
C PRO A 132 -37.27 21.93 34.86
N THR A 133 -36.61 21.44 35.92
CA THR A 133 -36.61 20.12 36.58
C THR A 133 -37.74 19.12 36.28
N PHE A 134 -37.37 17.87 35.94
CA PHE A 134 -38.03 16.65 36.44
C PHE A 134 -37.02 15.53 36.70
N GLN A 135 -37.17 14.90 37.86
CA GLN A 135 -36.36 13.80 38.40
C GLN A 135 -36.77 12.47 37.78
N THR A 136 -35.82 11.56 37.56
CA THR A 136 -36.05 10.09 37.48
C THR A 136 -34.74 9.35 37.81
N PRO A 137 -34.79 8.08 38.27
CA PRO A 137 -33.94 7.58 39.34
C PRO A 137 -32.73 6.77 38.88
N TYR A 138 -31.69 6.82 39.72
CA TYR A 138 -30.52 5.96 39.86
C TYR A 138 -30.41 4.74 38.93
N GLN A 139 -29.49 4.80 37.97
CA GLN A 139 -28.78 3.63 37.44
C GLN A 139 -27.40 3.52 38.13
N PRO A 140 -26.94 2.30 38.47
CA PRO A 140 -25.59 2.12 39.02
C PRO A 140 -24.53 2.48 37.97
N GLN A 141 -23.71 3.48 38.29
CA GLN A 141 -22.59 3.95 37.47
C GLN A 141 -21.49 2.87 37.44
N GLN A 142 -21.19 2.38 36.24
CA GLN A 142 -19.90 1.74 35.95
C GLN A 142 -18.80 2.82 35.94
N PRO A 143 -17.58 2.52 36.42
CA PRO A 143 -16.49 3.49 36.39
C PRO A 143 -16.11 3.80 34.93
N ALA A 144 -16.47 5.01 34.47
CA ALA A 144 -15.98 5.57 33.22
C ALA A 144 -14.52 5.98 33.42
N PHE A 145 -13.62 5.35 32.69
CA PHE A 145 -12.24 5.81 32.55
C PHE A 145 -12.25 7.20 31.90
N SER A 146 -11.79 8.20 32.65
CA SER A 146 -11.64 9.58 32.20
C SER A 146 -10.70 9.65 31.00
N GLN A 147 -11.20 10.13 29.86
CA GLN A 147 -10.37 10.53 28.73
C GLN A 147 -9.59 11.81 29.10
N PRO A 148 -8.31 11.95 28.72
CA PRO A 148 -7.57 13.19 28.92
C PRO A 148 -8.12 14.32 28.02
N PRO A 149 -8.07 15.59 28.46
CA PRO A 149 -8.50 16.72 27.64
C PRO A 149 -7.58 16.88 26.40
N PRO A 150 -8.13 17.29 25.24
CA PRO A 150 -7.31 17.57 24.06
C PRO A 150 -6.40 18.77 24.30
N GLN A 151 -5.11 18.63 24.00
CA GLN A 151 -4.15 19.72 24.08
C GLN A 151 -4.39 20.78 23.00
N PRO A 152 -4.19 22.07 23.27
CA PRO A 152 -4.25 23.12 22.27
C PRO A 152 -3.05 23.00 21.30
N SER A 153 -3.34 22.82 20.01
CA SER A 153 -2.34 22.90 18.95
C SER A 153 -1.91 24.36 18.76
N TYR A 154 -0.67 24.68 19.13
CA TYR A 154 -0.04 25.94 18.76
C TYR A 154 0.23 25.93 17.24
N GLN A 155 -0.47 26.79 16.49
CA GLN A 155 -0.13 27.08 15.09
C GLN A 155 1.21 27.81 15.04
N GLN A 156 2.23 27.15 14.50
CA GLN A 156 3.47 27.81 14.07
C GLN A 156 3.17 28.61 12.79
N PRO A 157 3.56 29.90 12.69
CA PRO A 157 3.50 30.63 11.43
C PRO A 157 4.61 30.14 10.49
N PHE A 158 4.23 29.76 9.27
CA PHE A 158 5.17 29.43 8.20
C PHE A 158 5.94 30.69 7.75
N PRO A 159 7.27 30.61 7.53
CA PRO A 159 7.97 31.65 6.78
C PRO A 159 7.66 31.51 5.28
N GLN A 160 6.97 32.51 4.73
CA GLN A 160 6.81 32.73 3.29
C GLN A 160 8.09 33.36 2.74
N ASP A 161 8.97 32.56 2.13
CA ASP A 161 9.87 33.05 1.09
C ASP A 161 10.38 31.88 0.24
N GLN A 162 9.68 31.58 -0.86
CA GLN A 162 10.27 30.92 -2.01
C GLN A 162 9.77 31.60 -3.30
N PRO A 163 10.67 32.11 -4.15
CA PRO A 163 10.31 32.79 -5.38
C PRO A 163 9.72 31.80 -6.39
N GLN A 164 8.53 32.13 -6.89
CA GLN A 164 7.84 31.40 -7.97
C GLN A 164 8.72 31.37 -9.22
N GLN A 165 9.12 30.18 -9.66
CA GLN A 165 9.66 29.97 -11.00
C GLN A 165 8.52 30.03 -12.03
N PRO A 166 8.66 30.78 -13.13
CA PRO A 166 7.63 30.82 -14.17
C PRO A 166 7.57 29.49 -14.93
N PRO A 167 6.37 29.10 -15.44
CA PRO A 167 6.20 27.87 -16.20
C PRO A 167 7.01 27.92 -17.51
N ALA A 168 7.74 26.83 -17.77
CA ALA A 168 8.49 26.62 -19.00
C ALA A 168 7.57 26.66 -20.22
N GLN A 169 7.85 27.58 -21.15
CA GLN A 169 7.18 27.64 -22.44
C GLN A 169 7.58 26.42 -23.28
N PRO A 170 6.67 25.83 -24.08
CA PRO A 170 7.03 24.78 -25.02
C PRO A 170 7.92 25.39 -26.11
N GLN A 171 9.17 24.95 -26.16
CA GLN A 171 10.12 25.29 -27.22
C GLN A 171 9.57 24.76 -28.56
N GLN A 172 9.16 25.68 -29.44
CA GLN A 172 8.86 25.38 -30.83
C GLN A 172 10.14 24.86 -31.50
N PHE A 173 10.14 23.58 -31.88
CA PHE A 173 11.16 22.99 -32.74
C PHE A 173 11.06 23.64 -34.12
N THR A 174 12.01 24.52 -34.45
CA THR A 174 12.23 24.98 -35.81
C THR A 174 13.09 23.94 -36.55
N PRO A 175 12.65 23.37 -37.68
CA PRO A 175 13.50 22.51 -38.47
C PRO A 175 14.62 23.34 -39.13
N PRO A 176 15.84 22.77 -39.31
CA PRO A 176 16.93 23.44 -39.97
C PRO A 176 16.61 23.70 -41.46
N PRO A 177 17.13 24.80 -42.06
CA PRO A 177 16.90 25.09 -43.47
C PRO A 177 17.67 24.06 -44.32
N GLY A 178 16.95 23.25 -45.08
CA GLY A 178 17.61 22.31 -46.01
C GLY A 178 16.75 21.18 -46.60
N PHE A 179 15.57 20.89 -46.05
CA PHE A 179 14.71 19.85 -46.63
C PHE A 179 13.77 20.44 -47.69
N THR A 180 14.20 20.34 -48.95
CA THR A 180 13.31 20.41 -50.11
C THR A 180 12.63 19.05 -50.26
N PRO A 181 11.29 18.94 -50.25
CA PRO A 181 10.62 17.74 -50.73
C PRO A 181 10.65 17.77 -52.26
N GLY A 182 11.33 16.78 -52.83
CA GLY A 182 11.35 16.52 -54.26
C GLY A 182 10.00 16.08 -54.80
N GLN A 183 9.85 16.29 -56.11
CA GLN A 183 8.70 16.09 -56.98
C GLN A 183 8.09 14.69 -56.96
#